data_AF-A0A0R2JXF6-F1
#
_entry.id   AF-A0A0R2JXF6-F1
#
_cell.length_a   1.000
_cell.length_b   1.000
_cell.length_c   1.000
_cell.angle_alpha   90.00
_cell.angle_beta   90.00
_cell.angle_gamma   90.00
#
_symmetry.space_group_name_H-M   'P 1'
#
loop_
_entity.id
_entity.type
_entity.pdbx_description
1 polymer ?
#
loop_
_entity_poly.entity_id
_entity_poly.type
_entity_poly.pdbx_seq_one_letter_code
_entity_poly.pdbx_strand_id
1 'polypeptide(L)'
;MPKATFFNLNEAKKARLMRAAQHEFSRAPLPEVSVSAIVADAQIPRGSFYQYFEDKEDLYFYYLGTLVNNMEQHLLNLIKETKGDLFVSMSRFFDYAVEEVIEGPNADIFKNDVATNFQHAQNSNRFGKDRANYPFFKAMRDTEDEINQSVDQTKLRVTNSVELKELQRLIFMVLVHTIGHYFHSQKTDSPENLADVKAEFSMTLDWLANGALKSKKELG
;
A
#
# COMPACT_ATOMS: atom_id res chain seq x y z
N MET A 1 -0.16 -17.82 1.39
CA MET A 1 -0.95 -17.18 2.47
C MET A 1 -0.68 -17.89 3.79
N PRO A 2 -0.89 -17.26 4.96
CA PRO A 2 -0.76 -17.96 6.23
C PRO A 2 -1.76 -19.13 6.33
N LYS A 3 -1.29 -20.26 6.86
CA LYS A 3 -2.08 -21.44 7.20
C LYS A 3 -2.92 -21.18 8.45
N ALA A 4 -4.00 -21.94 8.66
CA ALA A 4 -4.89 -21.78 9.82
C ALA A 4 -4.16 -21.80 11.18
N THR A 5 -3.11 -22.60 11.28
CA THR A 5 -2.18 -22.70 12.42
C THR A 5 -1.50 -21.39 12.80
N PHE A 6 -1.22 -20.51 11.84
CA PHE A 6 -0.69 -19.17 12.10
C PHE A 6 -1.69 -18.32 12.88
N PHE A 7 -2.97 -18.36 12.50
CA PHE A 7 -4.03 -17.59 13.16
C PHE A 7 -4.38 -18.11 14.56
N ASN A 8 -3.99 -19.36 14.88
CA ASN A 8 -4.13 -19.94 16.21
C ASN A 8 -2.93 -19.65 17.13
N LEU A 9 -1.91 -18.92 16.65
CA LEU A 9 -0.81 -18.48 17.50
C LEU A 9 -1.30 -17.48 18.54
N ASN A 10 -0.71 -17.52 19.73
CA ASN A 10 -0.88 -16.42 20.67
C ASN A 10 -0.26 -15.13 20.12
N GLU A 11 -0.79 -13.99 20.55
CA GLU A 11 -0.38 -12.67 20.04
C GLU A 11 1.11 -12.41 20.21
N ALA A 12 1.70 -12.87 21.32
CA ALA A 12 3.14 -12.71 21.56
C ALA A 12 4.01 -13.42 20.50
N LYS A 13 3.65 -14.66 20.11
CA LYS A 13 4.36 -15.40 19.06
C LYS A 13 4.14 -14.78 17.69
N LYS A 14 2.91 -14.37 17.39
CA LYS A 14 2.57 -13.71 16.13
C LYS A 14 3.36 -12.41 15.98
N ALA A 15 3.39 -11.57 17.02
CA ALA A 15 4.13 -10.32 17.05
C ALA A 15 5.65 -10.52 16.87
N ARG A 16 6.25 -11.53 17.51
CA ARG A 16 7.68 -11.84 17.29
C ARG A 16 7.96 -12.24 15.85
N LEU A 17 7.12 -13.09 15.26
CA LEU A 17 7.29 -13.53 13.87
C LEU A 17 7.12 -12.37 12.88
N MET A 18 6.13 -11.49 13.10
CA MET A 18 5.95 -10.29 12.26
C MET A 18 7.11 -9.31 12.39
N ARG A 19 7.66 -9.13 13.59
CA ARG A 19 8.85 -8.27 13.80
C ARG A 19 10.10 -8.84 13.11
N ALA A 20 10.32 -10.15 13.22
CA ALA A 20 11.42 -10.81 12.51
C ALA A 20 11.26 -10.73 10.99
N ALA A 21 10.02 -10.85 10.51
CA ALA A 21 9.69 -10.67 9.10
C ALA A 21 10.01 -9.23 8.64
N GLN A 22 9.54 -8.22 9.38
CA GLN A 22 9.85 -6.81 9.12
C GLN A 22 11.36 -6.59 9.01
N HIS A 23 12.13 -7.05 10.00
CA HIS A 23 13.58 -6.87 10.03
C HIS A 23 14.26 -7.48 8.80
N GLU A 24 13.93 -8.72 8.44
CA GLU A 24 14.53 -9.38 7.28
C GLU A 24 14.10 -8.75 5.95
N PHE A 25 12.85 -8.28 5.84
CA PHE A 25 12.34 -7.63 4.64
C PHE A 25 12.88 -6.21 4.44
N SER A 26 13.18 -5.49 5.52
CA SER A 26 13.88 -4.20 5.45
C SER A 26 15.33 -4.41 5.01
N ARG A 27 15.97 -5.50 5.46
CA ARG A 27 17.38 -5.77 5.18
C ARG A 27 17.67 -6.05 3.70
N ALA A 28 16.80 -6.78 3.00
CA ALA A 28 17.11 -7.30 1.67
C ALA A 28 15.87 -7.49 0.78
N PRO A 29 16.02 -7.44 -0.56
CA PRO A 29 14.94 -7.74 -1.48
C PRO A 29 14.48 -9.21 -1.36
N LEU A 30 13.24 -9.48 -1.74
CA LEU A 30 12.57 -10.77 -1.56
C LEU A 30 13.38 -12.01 -2.03
N PRO A 31 14.11 -11.99 -3.17
CA PRO A 31 14.95 -13.12 -3.58
C PRO A 31 16.04 -13.49 -2.56
N GLU A 32 16.55 -12.52 -1.80
CA GLU A 32 17.65 -12.66 -0.84
C GLU A 32 17.20 -12.90 0.60
N VAL A 33 15.91 -12.75 0.89
CA VAL A 33 15.31 -13.05 2.20
C VAL A 33 15.58 -14.49 2.62
N SER A 34 16.00 -14.68 3.88
CA SER A 34 16.32 -15.97 4.48
C SER A 34 15.29 -16.42 5.52
N VAL A 35 14.62 -17.55 5.27
CA VAL A 35 13.76 -18.21 6.28
C VAL A 35 14.56 -18.55 7.55
N SER A 36 15.82 -18.93 7.41
CA SER A 36 16.69 -19.25 8.57
C SER A 36 16.90 -18.03 9.47
N ALA A 37 17.09 -16.84 8.87
CA ALA A 37 17.27 -15.60 9.62
C ALA A 37 15.97 -15.22 10.36
N ILE A 38 14.82 -15.29 9.68
CA ILE A 38 13.51 -14.99 10.26
C ILE A 38 13.21 -15.90 11.46
N VAL A 39 13.40 -17.21 11.35
CA VAL A 39 13.06 -18.14 12.45
C VAL A 39 14.01 -18.01 13.63
N ALA A 40 15.28 -17.66 13.38
CA ALA A 40 16.25 -17.39 14.43
C ALA A 40 15.87 -16.13 15.23
N ASP A 41 15.53 -15.04 14.53
CA ASP A 41 15.12 -13.78 15.15
C ASP A 41 13.76 -13.90 15.87
N ALA A 42 12.79 -14.61 15.27
CA ALA A 42 11.49 -14.89 15.89
C ALA A 42 11.56 -15.87 17.08
N GLN A 43 12.72 -16.53 17.27
CA GLN A 43 12.95 -17.58 18.27
C GLN A 43 11.95 -18.73 18.14
N ILE A 44 11.79 -19.25 16.92
CA ILE A 44 10.96 -20.43 16.62
C ILE A 44 11.77 -21.50 15.87
N PRO A 45 11.45 -22.80 16.04
CA PRO A 45 12.07 -23.84 15.21
C PRO A 45 11.74 -23.65 13.73
N ARG A 46 12.68 -23.98 12.83
CA ARG A 46 12.45 -23.89 11.38
C ARG A 46 11.22 -24.68 10.90
N GLY A 47 10.96 -25.84 11.50
CA GLY A 47 9.76 -26.63 11.19
C GLY A 47 8.45 -25.89 11.48
N SER A 48 8.42 -25.01 12.48
CA SER A 48 7.25 -24.20 12.81
C SER A 48 6.94 -23.17 11.73
N PHE A 49 7.94 -22.63 11.05
CA PHE A 49 7.70 -21.73 9.91
C PHE A 49 6.83 -22.40 8.84
N TYR A 50 7.19 -23.62 8.44
CA TYR A 50 6.44 -24.36 7.41
C TYR A 50 5.09 -24.87 7.90
N GLN A 51 4.84 -24.88 9.20
CA GLN A 51 3.50 -25.06 9.74
C GLN A 51 2.64 -23.82 9.54
N TYR A 52 3.21 -22.62 9.49
CA TYR A 52 2.49 -21.34 9.40
C TYR A 52 2.40 -20.79 7.98
N PHE A 53 3.44 -20.96 7.18
CA PHE A 53 3.57 -20.44 5.82
C PHE A 53 4.09 -21.54 4.89
N GLU A 54 3.79 -21.47 3.59
CA GLU A 54 4.37 -22.41 2.62
C GLU A 54 5.83 -22.07 2.34
N ASP A 55 6.11 -20.80 2.12
CA ASP A 55 7.43 -20.26 1.82
C ASP A 55 7.60 -18.83 2.36
N LYS A 56 8.72 -18.18 2.01
CA LYS A 56 9.01 -16.80 2.41
C LYS A 56 8.15 -15.76 1.70
N GLU A 57 7.67 -16.05 0.50
CA GLU A 57 6.86 -15.14 -0.30
C GLU A 57 5.44 -15.06 0.27
N ASP A 58 4.94 -16.19 0.78
CA ASP A 58 3.71 -16.28 1.55
C ASP A 58 3.70 -15.36 2.78
N LEU A 59 4.81 -15.35 3.54
CA LEU A 59 4.97 -14.44 4.67
C LEU A 59 5.13 -12.99 4.20
N TYR A 60 5.89 -12.76 3.14
CA TYR A 60 6.12 -11.42 2.58
C TYR A 60 4.83 -10.75 2.12
N PHE A 61 4.03 -11.44 1.30
CA PHE A 61 2.76 -10.87 0.82
C PHE A 61 1.72 -10.72 1.92
N TYR A 62 1.72 -11.60 2.92
CA TYR A 62 0.88 -11.38 4.09
C TYR A 62 1.31 -10.12 4.85
N TYR A 63 2.61 -9.95 5.08
CA TYR A 63 3.16 -8.78 5.79
C TYR A 63 2.89 -7.48 5.04
N LEU A 64 3.26 -7.38 3.76
CA LEU A 64 2.94 -6.22 2.91
C LEU A 64 1.43 -5.93 2.91
N GLY A 65 0.65 -6.99 2.84
CA GLY A 65 -0.78 -6.91 2.92
C GLY A 65 -1.27 -6.21 4.19
N THR A 66 -0.68 -6.52 5.35
CA THR A 66 -1.04 -5.84 6.61
C THR A 66 -0.71 -4.35 6.57
N LEU A 67 0.39 -3.96 5.91
CA LEU A 67 0.75 -2.54 5.73
C LEU A 67 -0.28 -1.82 4.85
N VAL A 68 -0.64 -2.41 3.69
CA VAL A 68 -1.64 -1.83 2.78
C VAL A 68 -2.99 -1.70 3.48
N ASN A 69 -3.43 -2.72 4.21
CA ASN A 69 -4.69 -2.65 4.97
C ASN A 69 -4.66 -1.52 6.02
N ASN A 70 -3.53 -1.29 6.70
CA ASN A 70 -3.41 -0.16 7.63
C ASN A 70 -3.52 1.19 6.91
N MET A 71 -2.93 1.32 5.73
CA MET A 71 -3.05 2.52 4.90
C MET A 71 -4.50 2.74 4.42
N GLU A 72 -5.18 1.70 3.95
CA GLU A 72 -6.59 1.76 3.54
C GLU A 72 -7.50 2.18 4.70
N GLN A 73 -7.28 1.63 5.90
CA GLN A 73 -8.02 2.01 7.10
C GLN A 73 -7.75 3.47 7.51
N HIS A 74 -6.50 3.95 7.38
CA HIS A 74 -6.18 5.35 7.60
C HIS A 74 -6.89 6.27 6.60
N LEU A 75 -6.90 5.90 5.31
CA LEU A 75 -7.63 6.65 4.28
C LEU A 75 -9.14 6.69 4.57
N LEU A 76 -9.74 5.56 4.96
CA LEU A 76 -11.15 5.50 5.35
C LEU A 76 -11.46 6.48 6.50
N ASN A 77 -10.59 6.55 7.51
CA ASN A 77 -10.74 7.48 8.62
C ASN A 77 -10.66 8.94 8.13
N LEU A 78 -9.69 9.27 7.27
CA LEU A 78 -9.57 10.61 6.67
C LEU A 78 -10.82 10.99 5.86
N ILE A 79 -11.38 10.06 5.08
CA ILE A 79 -12.62 10.28 4.33
C ILE A 79 -13.77 10.59 5.28
N LYS A 80 -13.90 9.86 6.39
CA LYS A 80 -14.93 10.14 7.41
C LYS A 80 -14.72 11.50 8.08
N GLU A 81 -13.49 11.83 8.49
CA GLU A 81 -13.14 13.08 9.15
C GLU A 81 -13.38 14.32 8.28
N THR A 82 -13.10 14.20 6.99
CA THR A 82 -13.32 15.27 5.99
C THR A 82 -14.76 15.29 5.46
N LYS A 83 -15.64 14.46 6.02
CA LYS A 83 -17.06 14.34 5.62
C LYS A 83 -17.22 13.98 4.14
N GLY A 84 -16.44 13.00 3.69
CA GLY A 84 -16.50 12.45 2.34
C GLY A 84 -15.74 13.26 1.29
N ASP A 85 -14.99 14.29 1.66
CA ASP A 85 -14.23 15.08 0.70
C ASP A 85 -13.01 14.32 0.18
N LEU A 86 -13.14 13.73 -1.01
CA LEU A 86 -12.11 12.86 -1.60
C LEU A 86 -10.78 13.58 -1.79
N PHE A 87 -10.77 14.79 -2.36
CA PHE A 87 -9.52 15.49 -2.67
C PHE A 87 -8.81 16.00 -1.42
N VAL A 88 -9.54 16.51 -0.43
CA VAL A 88 -8.95 16.87 0.87
C VAL A 88 -8.41 15.63 1.59
N SER A 89 -9.15 14.51 1.55
CA SER A 89 -8.69 13.24 2.13
C SER A 89 -7.42 12.73 1.47
N MET A 90 -7.35 12.77 0.14
CA MET A 90 -6.19 12.29 -0.60
C MET A 90 -4.97 13.18 -0.41
N SER A 91 -5.16 14.50 -0.26
CA SER A 91 -4.07 15.42 0.12
C SER A 91 -3.49 15.06 1.50
N ARG A 92 -4.33 14.84 2.52
CA ARG A 92 -3.89 14.42 3.86
C ARG A 92 -3.28 13.02 3.87
N PHE A 93 -3.88 12.11 3.11
CA PHE A 93 -3.41 10.74 2.98
C PHE A 93 -2.03 10.68 2.35
N PHE A 94 -1.71 11.58 1.42
CA PHE A 94 -0.39 11.67 0.83
C PHE A 94 0.69 12.01 1.85
N ASP A 95 0.43 12.96 2.75
CA ASP A 95 1.37 13.27 3.84
C ASP A 95 1.65 12.04 4.71
N TYR A 96 0.59 11.34 5.13
CA TYR A 96 0.71 10.08 5.86
C TYR A 96 1.44 9.00 5.07
N ALA A 97 1.15 8.85 3.77
CA ALA A 97 1.78 7.86 2.92
C ALA A 97 3.29 8.15 2.75
N VAL A 98 3.69 9.41 2.62
CA VAL A 98 5.11 9.81 2.60
C VAL A 98 5.79 9.43 3.90
N GLU A 99 5.19 9.77 5.05
CA GLU A 99 5.73 9.41 6.37
C GLU A 99 5.90 7.88 6.50
N GLU A 100 4.90 7.09 6.14
CA GLU A 100 4.97 5.62 6.26
C GLU A 100 5.94 4.95 5.26
N VAL A 101 5.95 5.43 4.01
CA VAL A 101 6.64 4.76 2.90
C VAL A 101 8.09 5.24 2.76
N ILE A 102 8.39 6.48 3.11
CA ILE A 102 9.73 7.07 2.92
C ILE A 102 10.49 7.21 4.24
N GLU A 103 9.81 7.59 5.32
CA GLU A 103 10.46 7.90 6.61
C GLU A 103 10.19 6.82 7.69
N GLY A 104 9.20 5.97 7.45
CA GLY A 104 8.67 5.03 8.42
C GLY A 104 9.55 3.79 8.62
N PRO A 105 9.23 2.97 9.64
CA PRO A 105 10.00 1.77 9.98
C PRO A 105 9.94 0.67 8.90
N ASN A 106 9.07 0.82 7.90
CA ASN A 106 8.94 -0.08 6.76
C ASN A 106 9.49 0.53 5.45
N ALA A 107 10.11 1.72 5.50
CA ALA A 107 10.54 2.43 4.30
C ALA A 107 11.49 1.61 3.41
N ASP A 108 12.43 0.89 4.02
CA ASP A 108 13.34 0.01 3.28
C ASP A 108 12.61 -1.14 2.58
N ILE A 109 11.52 -1.65 3.15
CA ILE A 109 10.69 -2.68 2.52
C ILE A 109 10.07 -2.10 1.23
N PHE A 110 9.48 -0.91 1.31
CA PHE A 110 8.89 -0.26 0.15
C PHE A 110 9.94 0.11 -0.90
N LYS A 111 11.12 0.58 -0.48
CA LYS A 111 12.25 0.84 -1.38
C LYS A 111 12.70 -0.42 -2.12
N ASN A 112 12.76 -1.55 -1.42
CA ASN A 112 13.07 -2.86 -2.01
C ASN A 112 11.95 -3.35 -2.95
N ASP A 113 10.69 -3.02 -2.64
CA ASP A 113 9.50 -3.44 -3.39
C ASP A 113 9.25 -2.61 -4.65
N VAL A 114 9.39 -1.27 -4.59
CA VAL A 114 9.27 -0.32 -5.72
C VAL A 114 10.29 -0.65 -6.81
N ALA A 115 11.45 -1.21 -6.45
CA ALA A 115 12.47 -1.60 -7.40
C ALA A 115 12.10 -2.86 -8.22
N THR A 116 11.16 -3.72 -7.78
CA THR A 116 10.96 -5.04 -8.43
C THR A 116 9.56 -5.68 -8.37
N ASN A 117 8.68 -5.42 -7.40
CA ASN A 117 7.66 -6.42 -7.02
C ASN A 117 6.20 -5.96 -6.83
N PHE A 118 5.86 -4.68 -6.64
CA PHE A 118 4.44 -4.30 -6.39
C PHE A 118 3.50 -4.71 -7.55
N GLN A 119 3.96 -4.53 -8.80
CA GLN A 119 3.23 -4.99 -9.99
C GLN A 119 3.27 -6.52 -10.19
N HIS A 120 4.37 -7.19 -9.79
CA HIS A 120 4.47 -8.65 -9.87
C HIS A 120 3.58 -9.35 -8.83
N ALA A 121 3.41 -8.78 -7.64
CA ALA A 121 2.50 -9.28 -6.60
C ALA A 121 1.04 -9.30 -7.08
N GLN A 122 0.61 -8.21 -7.75
CA GLN A 122 -0.71 -8.07 -8.37
C GLN A 122 -0.95 -9.11 -9.47
N ASN A 123 0.07 -9.39 -10.28
CA ASN A 123 0.02 -10.31 -11.44
C ASN A 123 0.42 -11.77 -11.13
N SER A 124 0.80 -12.09 -9.89
CA SER A 124 1.23 -13.43 -9.54
C SER A 124 0.03 -14.38 -9.44
N ASN A 125 0.07 -15.50 -10.18
CA ASN A 125 -0.91 -16.59 -10.08
C ASN A 125 -0.85 -17.34 -8.73
N ARG A 126 -0.01 -16.91 -7.78
CA ARG A 126 0.28 -17.60 -6.50
C ARG A 126 -0.94 -17.70 -5.59
N PHE A 127 -1.86 -16.76 -5.67
CA PHE A 127 -3.06 -16.77 -4.85
C PHE A 127 -4.19 -17.63 -5.41
N GLY A 128 -4.02 -18.18 -6.62
CA GLY A 128 -5.03 -18.99 -7.31
C GLY A 128 -6.34 -18.24 -7.56
N LYS A 129 -7.37 -18.99 -7.97
CA LYS A 129 -8.72 -18.45 -8.23
C LYS A 129 -9.48 -18.07 -6.95
N ASP A 130 -9.06 -18.59 -5.79
CA ASP A 130 -9.73 -18.42 -4.50
C ASP A 130 -9.18 -17.25 -3.66
N ARG A 131 -8.33 -16.40 -4.25
CA ARG A 131 -7.76 -15.21 -3.59
C ARG A 131 -8.81 -14.40 -2.82
N ALA A 132 -9.98 -14.18 -3.42
CA ALA A 132 -11.06 -13.37 -2.85
C ALA A 132 -11.71 -13.98 -1.58
N ASN A 133 -11.49 -15.27 -1.32
CA ASN A 133 -12.08 -15.99 -0.19
C ASN A 133 -11.21 -15.96 1.07
N TYR A 134 -9.95 -15.53 0.97
CA TYR A 134 -9.09 -15.41 2.16
C TYR A 134 -9.54 -14.21 3.01
N PRO A 135 -9.63 -14.36 4.36
CA PRO A 135 -10.07 -13.30 5.26
C PRO A 135 -9.33 -11.98 5.08
N PHE A 136 -8.04 -12.09 4.75
CA PHE A 136 -7.16 -10.96 4.48
C PHE A 136 -7.63 -10.13 3.26
N PHE A 137 -7.81 -10.76 2.09
CA PHE A 137 -8.28 -10.06 0.88
C PHE A 137 -9.75 -9.64 1.00
N LYS A 138 -10.54 -10.36 1.78
CA LYS A 138 -11.90 -9.95 2.13
C LYS A 138 -11.89 -8.62 2.91
N ALA A 139 -11.06 -8.50 3.96
CA ALA A 139 -10.99 -7.28 4.77
C ALA A 139 -10.58 -6.04 3.95
N MET A 140 -9.62 -6.20 3.04
CA MET A 140 -9.23 -5.14 2.10
C MET A 140 -10.40 -4.71 1.20
N ARG A 141 -11.10 -5.68 0.59
CA ARG A 141 -12.27 -5.39 -0.25
C ARG A 141 -13.38 -4.71 0.54
N ASP A 142 -13.66 -5.21 1.75
CA ASP A 142 -14.69 -4.64 2.62
C ASP A 142 -14.33 -3.17 2.99
N THR A 143 -13.04 -2.87 3.18
CA THR A 143 -12.53 -1.50 3.41
C THR A 143 -12.66 -0.62 2.16
N GLU A 144 -12.32 -1.14 0.97
CA GLU A 144 -12.51 -0.46 -0.32
C GLU A 144 -14.00 -0.11 -0.53
N ASP A 145 -14.90 -1.05 -0.25
CA ASP A 145 -16.35 -0.83 -0.35
C ASP A 145 -16.81 0.25 0.63
N GLU A 146 -16.27 0.29 1.85
CA GLU A 146 -16.60 1.31 2.85
C GLU A 146 -16.08 2.71 2.45
N ILE A 147 -14.87 2.77 1.87
CA ILE A 147 -14.31 4.00 1.28
C ILE A 147 -15.26 4.52 0.20
N ASN A 148 -15.67 3.66 -0.73
CA ASN A 148 -16.55 4.03 -1.84
C ASN A 148 -17.91 4.55 -1.36
N GLN A 149 -18.45 3.99 -0.29
CA GLN A 149 -19.70 4.43 0.32
C GLN A 149 -19.57 5.73 1.11
N SER A 150 -18.36 6.03 1.62
CA SER A 150 -18.11 7.20 2.48
C SER A 150 -17.77 8.48 1.70
N VAL A 151 -17.46 8.38 0.40
CA VAL A 151 -17.15 9.55 -0.44
C VAL A 151 -18.42 10.37 -0.74
N ASP A 152 -18.33 11.68 -0.54
CA ASP A 152 -19.37 12.64 -0.91
C ASP A 152 -19.33 12.91 -2.42
N GLN A 153 -20.12 12.13 -3.16
CA GLN A 153 -20.21 12.24 -4.61
C GLN A 153 -20.90 13.54 -5.07
N THR A 154 -21.57 14.29 -4.19
CA THR A 154 -22.22 15.56 -4.58
C THR A 154 -21.21 16.65 -4.94
N LYS A 155 -19.96 16.50 -4.50
CA LYS A 155 -18.82 17.36 -4.83
C LYS A 155 -18.10 16.97 -6.11
N LEU A 156 -18.48 15.85 -6.72
CA LEU A 156 -17.76 15.24 -7.84
C LEU A 156 -18.62 15.27 -9.11
N ARG A 157 -17.96 15.14 -10.27
CA ARG A 157 -18.65 15.00 -11.57
C ARG A 157 -19.04 13.56 -11.90
N VAL A 158 -18.75 12.63 -11.00
CA VAL A 158 -19.02 11.19 -11.20
C VAL A 158 -20.52 10.92 -11.10
N THR A 159 -21.04 10.06 -11.97
CA THR A 159 -22.46 9.74 -12.05
C THR A 159 -22.80 8.34 -11.54
N ASN A 160 -21.78 7.51 -11.32
CA ASN A 160 -21.92 6.12 -10.92
C ASN A 160 -20.64 5.59 -10.24
N SER A 161 -20.72 4.40 -9.66
CA SER A 161 -19.60 3.78 -8.94
C SER A 161 -18.42 3.41 -9.84
N VAL A 162 -18.64 3.16 -11.13
CA VAL A 162 -17.56 2.86 -12.08
C VAL A 162 -16.72 4.12 -12.29
N GLU A 163 -17.35 5.27 -12.52
CA GLU A 163 -16.65 6.56 -12.66
C GLU A 163 -15.91 6.97 -11.38
N LEU A 164 -16.50 6.71 -10.20
CA LEU A 164 -15.81 6.95 -8.93
C LEU A 164 -14.54 6.10 -8.81
N LYS A 165 -14.61 4.81 -9.14
CA LYS A 165 -13.45 3.91 -9.11
C LYS A 165 -12.37 4.34 -10.09
N GLU A 166 -12.73 4.80 -11.29
CA GLU A 166 -11.75 5.33 -12.25
C GLU A 166 -11.09 6.62 -11.75
N LEU A 167 -11.85 7.54 -11.14
CA LEU A 167 -11.28 8.74 -10.53
C LEU A 167 -10.30 8.39 -9.41
N GLN A 168 -10.69 7.51 -8.49
CA GLN A 168 -9.81 7.03 -7.42
C GLN A 168 -8.56 6.36 -7.98
N ARG A 169 -8.70 5.50 -9.00
CA ARG A 169 -7.57 4.86 -9.67
C ARG A 169 -6.58 5.87 -10.25
N LEU A 170 -7.06 6.95 -10.88
CA LEU A 170 -6.20 8.01 -11.39
C LEU A 170 -5.45 8.72 -10.26
N ILE A 171 -6.12 9.05 -9.15
CA ILE A 171 -5.48 9.68 -8.00
C ILE A 171 -4.42 8.76 -7.39
N PHE A 172 -4.72 7.47 -7.22
CA PHE A 172 -3.75 6.48 -6.72
C PHE A 172 -2.58 6.28 -7.68
N MET A 173 -2.81 6.31 -8.99
CA MET A 173 -1.74 6.23 -9.98
C MET A 173 -0.77 7.41 -9.83
N VAL A 174 -1.29 8.63 -9.64
CA VAL A 174 -0.48 9.82 -9.37
C VAL A 174 0.30 9.66 -8.06
N LEU A 175 -0.36 9.23 -6.97
CA LEU A 175 0.29 9.00 -5.68
C LEU A 175 1.47 8.02 -5.80
N VAL A 176 1.25 6.85 -6.40
CA VAL A 176 2.27 5.81 -6.56
C VAL A 176 3.39 6.29 -7.48
N HIS A 177 3.03 7.00 -8.56
CA HIS A 177 4.00 7.58 -9.48
C HIS A 177 4.93 8.59 -8.78
N THR A 178 4.38 9.54 -8.04
CA THR A 178 5.16 10.58 -7.36
C THR A 178 6.09 9.98 -6.29
N ILE A 179 5.62 9.02 -5.47
CA ILE A 179 6.49 8.31 -4.51
C ILE A 179 7.55 7.47 -5.25
N GLY A 180 7.17 6.80 -6.33
CA GLY A 180 8.09 6.00 -7.15
C GLY A 180 9.19 6.88 -7.77
N HIS A 181 8.83 8.05 -8.28
CA HIS A 181 9.77 9.03 -8.84
C HIS A 181 10.79 9.48 -7.80
N TYR A 182 10.34 9.79 -6.57
CA TYR A 182 11.24 10.12 -5.46
C TYR A 182 12.30 9.03 -5.24
N PHE A 183 11.92 7.75 -5.13
CA PHE A 183 12.89 6.67 -4.96
C PHE A 183 13.87 6.51 -6.12
N HIS A 184 13.43 6.81 -7.35
CA HIS A 184 14.31 6.79 -8.52
C HIS A 184 15.27 7.98 -8.51
N SER A 185 14.80 9.18 -8.14
CA SER A 185 15.62 10.40 -8.10
C SER A 185 16.73 10.32 -7.07
N GLN A 186 16.55 9.57 -5.97
CA GLN A 186 17.59 9.30 -4.97
C GLN A 186 18.84 8.58 -5.52
N LYS A 187 18.78 8.00 -6.73
CA LYS A 187 19.90 7.33 -7.40
C LYS A 187 20.58 8.20 -8.47
N THR A 188 20.13 9.44 -8.64
CA THR A 188 20.62 10.38 -9.66
C THR A 188 21.50 11.47 -9.04
N ASP A 189 22.15 12.27 -9.88
CA ASP A 189 23.00 13.37 -9.43
C ASP A 189 22.22 14.56 -8.82
N SER A 190 20.89 14.57 -8.97
CA SER A 190 19.98 15.62 -8.48
C SER A 190 18.79 15.00 -7.73
N PRO A 191 18.99 14.55 -6.48
CA PRO A 191 17.92 13.93 -5.70
C PRO A 191 16.85 14.97 -5.33
N GLU A 192 15.58 14.59 -5.49
CA GLU A 192 14.45 15.41 -5.03
C GLU A 192 14.35 15.37 -3.50
N ASN A 193 13.85 16.46 -2.93
CA ASN A 193 13.50 16.51 -1.51
C ASN A 193 11.99 16.32 -1.31
N LEU A 194 11.57 16.07 -0.06
CA LEU A 194 10.16 15.82 0.25
C LEU A 194 9.24 17.01 -0.02
N ALA A 195 9.75 18.24 -0.01
CA ALA A 195 8.95 19.41 -0.35
C ALA A 195 8.61 19.44 -1.85
N ASP A 196 9.56 19.06 -2.71
CA ASP A 196 9.35 18.94 -4.15
C ASP A 196 8.31 17.86 -4.47
N VAL A 197 8.42 16.70 -3.80
CA VAL A 197 7.48 15.57 -3.90
C VAL A 197 6.06 15.98 -3.50
N LYS A 198 5.90 16.70 -2.37
CA LYS A 198 4.60 17.22 -1.92
C LYS A 198 4.03 18.27 -2.87
N ALA A 199 4.88 19.12 -3.44
CA ALA A 199 4.46 20.11 -4.42
C ALA A 199 3.99 19.45 -5.74
N GLU A 200 4.71 18.43 -6.23
CA GLU A 200 4.33 17.67 -7.43
C GLU A 200 2.97 16.99 -7.24
N PHE A 201 2.78 16.28 -6.13
CA PHE A 201 1.49 15.62 -5.85
C PHE A 201 0.35 16.64 -5.72
N SER A 202 0.58 17.75 -5.01
CA SER A 202 -0.45 18.78 -4.84
C SER A 202 -0.86 19.41 -6.17
N MET A 203 0.09 19.69 -7.05
CA MET A 203 -0.16 20.23 -8.39
C MET A 203 -0.94 19.25 -9.27
N THR A 204 -0.53 17.97 -9.30
CA THR A 204 -1.19 16.95 -10.12
C THR A 204 -2.58 16.60 -9.59
N LEU A 205 -2.76 16.58 -8.26
CA LEU A 205 -4.07 16.43 -7.62
C LEU A 205 -5.01 17.59 -7.94
N ASP A 206 -4.50 18.83 -7.95
CA ASP A 206 -5.27 20.01 -8.38
C ASP A 206 -5.72 19.89 -9.85
N TRP A 207 -4.85 19.44 -10.75
CA TRP A 207 -5.23 19.19 -12.15
C TRP A 207 -6.31 18.12 -12.28
N LEU A 208 -6.30 17.08 -11.44
CA LEU A 208 -7.37 16.08 -11.42
C LEU A 208 -8.69 16.66 -10.88
N ALA A 209 -8.63 17.55 -9.89
CA ALA A 209 -9.82 18.19 -9.30
C ALA A 209 -10.46 19.20 -10.26
N ASN A 210 -9.64 20.03 -10.91
CA ASN A 210 -10.08 21.22 -11.63
C ASN A 210 -9.95 21.12 -13.16
N GLY A 211 -9.19 20.14 -13.66
CA GLY A 211 -8.77 20.04 -15.05
C GLY A 211 -7.55 20.92 -15.35
N ALA A 212 -6.63 20.44 -16.18
CA ALA A 212 -5.38 21.14 -16.50
C ALA A 212 -5.53 22.30 -17.52
N LEU A 213 -6.70 22.45 -18.15
CA LEU A 213 -6.93 23.51 -19.13
C LEU A 213 -7.34 24.81 -18.45
N LYS A 214 -6.80 25.94 -18.94
CA LYS A 214 -7.18 27.28 -18.49
C LYS A 214 -8.66 27.60 -18.72
N SER A 215 -9.24 27.07 -19.79
CA SER A 215 -10.67 27.16 -20.07
C SER A 215 -11.14 26.04 -21.01
N LYS A 216 -12.45 25.75 -21.05
CA LYS A 216 -13.02 24.78 -21.99
C LYS A 216 -12.85 25.14 -23.47
N LYS A 217 -12.60 26.43 -23.79
CA LYS A 217 -12.42 26.89 -25.17
C LYS A 217 -11.08 26.47 -25.80
N GLU A 218 -10.14 26.03 -24.96
CA GLU A 218 -8.83 25.53 -25.41
C GLU A 218 -8.90 24.09 -25.93
N LEU A 219 -10.01 23.38 -25.65
CA LEU A 219 -10.36 22.12 -26.33
C LEU A 219 -11.08 22.49 -27.62
N GLY A 220 -10.39 22.32 -28.75
CA GLY A 220 -10.93 22.57 -30.09
C GLY A 220 -12.21 21.80 -30.39
#